data_AF-A0A077SLY2-F1
#
_entry.id   AF-A0A077SLY2-F1
#
_cell.length_a   1.000
_cell.length_b   1.000
_cell.length_c   1.000
_cell.angle_alpha   90.00
_cell.angle_beta   90.00
_cell.angle_gamma   90.00
#
_symmetry.space_group_name_H-M   'P 1'
#
loop_
_entity.id
_entity.type
_entity.pdbx_description
1 polymer ?
#
loop_
_entity_poly.entity_id
_entity_poly.type
_entity_poly.pdbx_seq_one_letter_code
_entity_poly.pdbx_strand_id
1 'polypeptide(L)'
;INTVMYYSPTIVQMAGFKSNQLALLLSLIVAGLNAAGTIVGIYMIDRCGRRQLALTSLTGVIVSLGILSGAFYLQSSGLMLGLCERSVLHGSCNTWYGWLAVLGLGLYIAAFSPGMGPVPWTVNSEIYPEAYRGICGGMSATVNWVSNLIMSQTFLSLAGAVG
;
A
#
# COMPACT_ATOMS: atom_id res chain seq x y z
N ILE A 1 1.66 4.87 -1.20
CA ILE A 1 2.75 4.06 -0.60
C ILE A 1 3.22 4.58 0.75
N ASN A 2 3.57 5.88 0.91
CA ASN A 2 4.12 6.39 2.17
C ASN A 2 3.18 6.20 3.37
N THR A 3 1.91 6.59 3.24
CA THR A 3 0.86 6.31 4.24
C THR A 3 0.75 4.84 4.60
N VAL A 4 0.82 3.95 3.60
CA VAL A 4 0.76 2.50 3.81
C VAL A 4 1.98 2.00 4.58
N MET A 5 3.17 2.54 4.31
CA MET A 5 4.38 2.22 5.06
C MET A 5 4.33 2.74 6.50
N TYR A 6 3.83 3.97 6.71
CA TYR A 6 3.69 4.57 8.05
C TYR A 6 2.69 3.82 8.93
N TYR A 7 1.56 3.44 8.36
CA TYR A 7 0.48 2.77 9.09
C TYR A 7 0.46 1.25 8.90
N SER A 8 1.47 0.64 8.27
CA SER A 8 1.53 -0.81 8.05
C SER A 8 1.27 -1.63 9.33
N PRO A 9 1.90 -1.31 10.49
CA PRO A 9 1.62 -2.04 11.73
C PRO A 9 0.17 -1.90 12.17
N THR A 10 -0.39 -0.69 12.05
CA THR A 10 -1.79 -0.39 12.40
C THR A 10 -2.76 -1.11 11.47
N ILE A 11 -2.49 -1.19 10.16
CA ILE A 11 -3.31 -1.92 9.19
C ILE A 11 -3.34 -3.41 9.52
N VAL A 12 -2.19 -3.99 9.86
CA VAL A 12 -2.09 -5.39 10.27
C VAL A 12 -2.79 -5.64 11.61
N GLN A 13 -2.73 -4.69 12.55
CA GLN A 13 -3.50 -4.78 13.80
C GLN A 13 -5.01 -4.70 13.56
N MET A 14 -5.46 -3.79 12.68
CA MET A 14 -6.86 -3.68 12.26
C MET A 14 -7.34 -4.97 11.56
N ALA A 15 -6.45 -5.68 10.86
CA ALA A 15 -6.75 -6.98 10.27
C ALA A 15 -6.89 -8.14 11.29
N GLY A 16 -6.68 -7.90 12.60
CA GLY A 16 -6.94 -8.87 13.67
C GLY A 16 -5.70 -9.45 14.37
N PHE A 17 -4.49 -9.03 13.99
CA PHE A 17 -3.26 -9.50 14.64
C PHE A 17 -2.98 -8.70 15.92
N LYS A 18 -3.43 -9.21 17.08
CA LYS A 18 -3.26 -8.55 18.40
C LYS A 18 -1.82 -8.52 18.93
N SER A 19 -0.90 -9.32 18.37
CA SER A 19 0.49 -9.36 18.83
C SER A 19 1.31 -8.24 18.19
N ASN A 20 1.80 -7.31 19.02
CA ASN A 20 2.68 -6.22 18.59
C ASN A 20 3.95 -6.71 17.88
N GLN A 21 4.50 -7.84 18.33
CA GLN A 21 5.70 -8.43 17.72
C GLN A 21 5.42 -8.94 16.29
N LEU A 22 4.26 -9.58 16.07
CA LEU A 22 3.87 -10.07 14.74
C LEU A 22 3.53 -8.92 13.79
N ALA A 23 2.83 -7.88 14.27
CA ALA A 23 2.51 -6.71 13.46
C ALA A 23 3.77 -5.97 13.00
N LEU A 24 4.77 -5.82 13.88
CA LEU A 24 6.07 -5.25 13.54
C LEU A 24 6.84 -6.11 12.54
N LEU A 25 6.86 -7.43 12.74
CA LEU A 25 7.54 -8.36 11.83
C LEU A 25 6.91 -8.35 10.43
N LEU A 26 5.57 -8.36 10.34
CA LEU A 26 4.86 -8.26 9.07
C LEU A 26 5.11 -6.90 8.38
N SER A 27 5.20 -5.82 9.15
CA SER A 27 5.55 -4.49 8.63
C SER A 27 6.99 -4.44 8.11
N LEU A 28 7.91 -5.13 8.77
CA LEU A 28 9.30 -5.28 8.32
C LEU A 28 9.36 -6.05 6.99
N ILE A 29 8.60 -7.15 6.86
CA ILE A 29 8.50 -7.90 5.60
C ILE A 29 7.94 -7.01 4.49
N VAL A 30 6.89 -6.24 4.77
CA VAL A 30 6.32 -5.24 3.86
C VAL A 30 7.37 -4.23 3.38
N ALA A 31 8.21 -3.72 4.28
CA ALA A 31 9.30 -2.83 3.91
C ALA A 31 10.39 -3.53 3.07
N GLY A 32 10.73 -4.76 3.42
CA GLY A 32 11.67 -5.58 2.64
C GLY A 32 11.16 -5.86 1.22
N LEU A 33 9.87 -6.17 1.07
CA LEU A 33 9.22 -6.35 -0.23
C LEU A 33 9.24 -5.06 -1.06
N ASN A 34 9.07 -3.90 -0.43
CA ASN A 34 9.20 -2.61 -1.11
C ASN A 34 10.64 -2.37 -1.60
N ALA A 35 11.63 -2.65 -0.75
CA ALA A 35 13.03 -2.51 -1.14
C ALA A 35 13.38 -3.46 -2.31
N ALA A 36 13.00 -4.74 -2.20
CA ALA A 36 13.24 -5.74 -3.24
C ALA A 36 12.51 -5.41 -4.55
N GLY A 37 11.23 -5.01 -4.46
CA GLY A 37 10.43 -4.58 -5.60
C GLY A 37 11.04 -3.36 -6.32
N THR A 38 11.69 -2.47 -5.57
CA THR A 38 12.35 -1.29 -6.13
C THR A 38 13.60 -1.71 -6.92
N ILE A 39 14.40 -2.65 -6.40
CA ILE A 39 15.55 -3.21 -7.11
C ILE A 39 15.11 -3.88 -8.42
N VAL A 40 14.03 -4.68 -8.35
CA VAL A 40 13.44 -5.31 -9.55
C VAL A 40 12.95 -4.24 -10.53
N GLY A 41 12.32 -3.16 -10.03
CA GLY A 41 11.87 -2.03 -10.84
C GLY A 41 13.01 -1.33 -11.58
N ILE A 42 14.13 -1.09 -10.90
CA ILE A 42 15.33 -0.51 -11.50
C ILE A 42 15.85 -1.39 -12.64
N TYR A 43 15.82 -2.72 -12.50
CA TYR A 43 16.23 -3.61 -13.59
C TYR A 43 15.21 -3.66 -14.74
N MET A 44 13.91 -3.63 -14.41
CA MET A 44 12.83 -3.75 -15.39
C MET A 44 12.57 -2.47 -16.19
N ILE A 45 12.93 -1.30 -15.67
CA ILE A 45 12.66 0.00 -16.33
C ILE A 45 13.35 0.10 -17.70
N ASP A 46 14.57 -0.44 -17.80
CA ASP A 46 15.36 -0.40 -19.04
C ASP A 46 14.95 -1.49 -20.03
N ARG A 47 14.34 -2.60 -19.56
CA ARG A 47 13.91 -3.72 -20.42
C ARG A 47 12.48 -3.61 -20.93
N CYS A 48 11.53 -3.23 -20.08
CA CYS A 48 10.09 -3.24 -20.42
C CYS A 48 9.58 -1.87 -20.89
N GLY A 49 10.40 -0.83 -20.77
CA GLY A 49 10.02 0.53 -21.11
C GLY A 49 9.10 1.18 -20.06
N ARG A 50 9.28 2.49 -19.88
CA ARG A 50 8.65 3.26 -18.79
C ARG A 50 7.13 3.27 -18.84
N ARG A 51 6.54 3.47 -20.02
CA ARG A 51 5.08 3.58 -20.20
C ARG A 51 4.37 2.27 -19.84
N GLN A 52 4.90 1.14 -20.32
CA GLN A 52 4.30 -0.17 -20.04
C GLN A 52 4.44 -0.51 -18.55
N LEU A 53 5.60 -0.25 -17.95
CA LEU A 53 5.83 -0.51 -16.53
C LEU A 53 4.93 0.32 -15.60
N ALA A 54 4.67 1.59 -15.95
CA ALA A 54 3.73 2.43 -15.21
C ALA A 54 2.28 1.93 -15.33
N LEU A 55 1.85 1.53 -16.53
CA LEU A 55 0.47 1.07 -16.74
C LEU A 55 0.20 -0.29 -16.09
N THR A 56 1.13 -1.24 -16.18
CA THR A 56 0.98 -2.57 -15.55
C THR A 56 1.04 -2.50 -14.03
N SER A 57 1.85 -1.61 -13.46
CA SER A 57 1.84 -1.38 -12.01
C SER A 57 0.55 -0.72 -11.54
N LEU A 58 0.00 0.24 -12.30
CA LEU A 58 -1.30 0.85 -11.99
C LEU A 58 -2.43 -0.18 -11.98
N THR A 59 -2.51 -1.07 -12.98
CA THR A 59 -3.54 -2.12 -12.98
C THR A 59 -3.37 -3.08 -11.81
N GLY A 60 -2.13 -3.48 -11.48
CA GLY A 60 -1.85 -4.30 -10.30
C GLY A 60 -2.23 -3.61 -8.97
N VAL A 61 -2.00 -2.30 -8.86
CA VAL A 61 -2.41 -1.50 -7.69
C VAL A 61 -3.94 -1.45 -7.57
N ILE A 62 -4.67 -1.24 -8.66
CA ILE A 62 -6.14 -1.23 -8.64
C ILE A 62 -6.70 -2.58 -8.19
N VAL A 63 -6.17 -3.69 -8.74
CA VAL A 63 -6.61 -5.05 -8.38
C VAL A 63 -6.31 -5.36 -6.92
N SER A 64 -5.11 -5.03 -6.43
CA SER A 64 -4.71 -5.28 -5.03
C SER A 64 -5.52 -4.45 -4.03
N LEU A 65 -5.82 -3.19 -4.35
CA LEU A 65 -6.72 -2.37 -3.53
C LEU A 65 -8.15 -2.91 -3.54
N GLY A 66 -8.63 -3.44 -4.67
CA GLY A 66 -9.92 -4.15 -4.75
C GLY A 66 -9.97 -5.38 -3.84
N ILE A 67 -8.91 -6.18 -3.83
CA ILE A 67 -8.78 -7.35 -2.92
C ILE A 67 -8.77 -6.89 -1.46
N LEU A 68 -7.99 -5.86 -1.13
CA LEU A 68 -7.90 -5.32 0.23
C LEU A 68 -9.24 -4.76 0.70
N SER A 69 -9.91 -3.97 -0.14
CA SER A 69 -11.24 -3.43 0.13
C SER A 69 -12.28 -4.54 0.29
N GLY A 70 -12.23 -5.59 -0.54
CA GLY A 70 -13.08 -6.76 -0.42
C GLY A 70 -12.85 -7.52 0.88
N ALA A 71 -11.60 -7.68 1.31
CA ALA A 71 -11.25 -8.32 2.57
C ALA A 71 -11.84 -7.57 3.78
N PHE A 72 -11.71 -6.24 3.82
CA PHE A 72 -12.31 -5.41 4.88
C PHE A 72 -13.84 -5.33 4.79
N TYR A 73 -14.42 -5.31 3.58
CA TYR A 73 -15.87 -5.32 3.41
C TYR A 73 -16.50 -6.65 3.86
N LEU A 74 -15.88 -7.79 3.53
CA LEU A 74 -16.33 -9.11 4.00
C LEU A 74 -16.15 -9.26 5.52
N GLN A 75 -15.17 -8.56 6.09
CA GLN A 75 -14.98 -8.46 7.54
C GLN A 75 -16.12 -7.66 8.21
N SER A 76 -16.62 -6.59 7.58
CA SER A 76 -17.64 -5.69 8.15
C SER A 76 -19.10 -6.14 7.91
N SER A 77 -19.40 -6.75 6.76
CA SER A 77 -20.77 -7.04 6.30
C SER A 77 -21.48 -8.26 6.95
N GLY A 78 -21.02 -8.73 8.12
CA GLY A 78 -21.88 -9.53 9.01
C GLY A 78 -21.58 -11.03 9.19
N LEU A 79 -20.35 -11.51 9.00
CA LEU A 79 -19.88 -12.75 9.66
C LEU A 79 -19.13 -12.45 11.00
N MET A 80 -19.24 -11.21 11.49
CA MET A 80 -18.54 -10.69 12.67
C MET A 80 -19.50 -10.39 13.83
N LEU A 81 -20.77 -10.08 13.54
CA LEU A 81 -21.78 -9.68 14.53
C LEU A 81 -22.34 -10.85 15.38
N GLY A 82 -22.08 -12.11 14.99
CA GLY A 82 -22.52 -13.28 15.76
C GLY A 82 -21.42 -13.98 16.58
N LEU A 83 -20.13 -13.77 16.25
CA LEU A 83 -19.04 -14.61 16.78
C LEU A 83 -17.92 -13.83 17.48
N CYS A 84 -17.66 -12.55 17.17
CA CYS A 84 -16.54 -11.84 17.82
C CYS A 84 -16.92 -11.24 19.20
N GLU A 85 -18.21 -10.94 19.45
CA GLU A 85 -18.69 -10.55 20.78
C GLU A 85 -18.64 -11.71 21.80
N ARG A 86 -18.80 -12.96 21.34
CA ARG A 86 -18.70 -14.17 22.18
C ARG A 86 -17.28 -14.70 22.36
N SER A 87 -16.32 -14.25 21.54
CA SER A 87 -14.95 -14.79 21.49
C SER A 87 -13.86 -13.85 22.03
N VAL A 88 -14.23 -12.69 22.61
CA VAL A 88 -13.35 -12.02 23.61
C VAL A 88 -13.01 -13.00 24.76
N LEU A 89 -13.89 -13.96 25.03
CA LEU A 89 -13.69 -15.04 26.00
C LEU A 89 -12.80 -16.20 25.48
N HIS A 90 -12.59 -16.32 24.16
CA HIS A 90 -11.99 -17.52 23.54
C HIS A 90 -11.10 -17.21 22.31
N GLY A 91 -10.32 -16.11 22.33
CA GLY A 91 -9.04 -15.98 21.61
C GLY A 91 -8.93 -16.31 20.11
N SER A 92 -9.99 -16.37 19.31
CA SER A 92 -9.89 -16.72 17.88
C SER A 92 -11.03 -16.11 17.06
N CYS A 93 -10.83 -14.89 16.53
CA CYS A 93 -11.62 -14.40 15.39
C CYS A 93 -10.93 -14.91 14.10
N ASN A 94 -11.71 -15.43 13.15
CA ASN A 94 -11.24 -16.20 11.98
C ASN A 94 -10.06 -15.54 11.25
N THR A 95 -8.86 -16.11 11.38
CA THR A 95 -7.59 -15.55 10.90
C THR A 95 -7.49 -15.39 9.37
N TRP A 96 -8.36 -16.06 8.61
CA TRP A 96 -8.22 -16.15 7.15
C TRP A 96 -8.47 -14.82 6.42
N TYR A 97 -9.46 -14.03 6.85
CA TYR A 97 -9.72 -12.69 6.28
C TYR A 97 -8.59 -11.70 6.63
N GLY A 98 -8.00 -11.83 7.82
CA GLY A 98 -6.82 -11.06 8.22
C GLY A 98 -5.60 -11.37 7.35
N TRP A 99 -5.36 -12.64 7.05
CA TRP A 99 -4.32 -13.06 6.10
C TRP A 99 -4.60 -12.59 4.67
N LEU A 100 -5.86 -12.56 4.23
CA LEU A 100 -6.22 -11.95 2.95
C LEU A 100 -5.92 -10.45 2.89
N ALA A 101 -6.17 -9.71 3.97
CA ALA A 101 -5.82 -8.29 4.04
C ALA A 101 -4.29 -8.08 3.98
N VAL A 102 -3.51 -8.89 4.71
CA VAL A 102 -2.04 -8.87 4.64
C VAL A 102 -1.53 -9.23 3.24
N LEU A 103 -2.16 -10.21 2.58
CA LEU A 103 -1.82 -10.61 1.22
C LEU A 103 -2.16 -9.51 0.19
N GLY A 104 -3.32 -8.86 0.32
CA GLY A 104 -3.70 -7.70 -0.49
C GLY A 104 -2.72 -6.53 -0.32
N LEU A 105 -2.29 -6.27 0.91
CA LEU A 105 -1.26 -5.28 1.22
C LEU A 105 0.10 -5.62 0.59
N GLY A 106 0.52 -6.87 0.68
CA GLY A 106 1.75 -7.36 0.05
C GLY A 106 1.71 -7.26 -1.47
N LEU A 107 0.59 -7.65 -2.10
CA LEU A 107 0.37 -7.50 -3.54
C LEU A 107 0.38 -6.04 -3.97
N TYR A 108 -0.22 -5.14 -3.18
CA TYR A 108 -0.17 -3.70 -3.43
C TYR A 108 1.27 -3.20 -3.49
N ILE A 109 2.12 -3.60 -2.54
CA ILE A 109 3.53 -3.19 -2.52
C ILE A 109 4.29 -3.79 -3.71
N ALA A 110 4.09 -5.08 -3.97
CA ALA A 110 4.75 -5.80 -5.06
C ALA A 110 4.40 -5.21 -6.44
N ALA A 111 3.16 -4.75 -6.64
CA ALA A 111 2.72 -4.11 -7.87
C ALA A 111 3.18 -2.64 -7.95
N PHE A 112 3.08 -1.89 -6.84
CA PHE A 112 3.42 -0.47 -6.81
C PHE A 112 4.92 -0.23 -7.00
N SER A 113 5.75 -1.00 -6.29
CA SER A 113 7.17 -0.74 -6.12
C SER A 113 7.99 -0.72 -7.42
N PRO A 114 7.86 -1.69 -8.34
CA PRO A 114 8.69 -1.69 -9.54
C PRO A 114 8.32 -0.63 -10.57
N GLY A 115 7.05 -0.18 -10.63
CA GLY A 115 6.57 0.76 -11.63
C GLY A 115 6.34 2.17 -11.10
N MET A 116 5.27 2.36 -10.31
CA MET A 116 4.90 3.68 -9.77
C MET A 116 5.91 4.26 -8.78
N GLY A 117 6.84 3.45 -8.26
CA GLY A 117 7.97 3.90 -7.47
C GLY A 117 8.94 4.77 -8.28
N PRO A 118 9.73 4.19 -9.21
CA PRO A 118 10.78 4.91 -9.93
C PRO A 118 10.30 5.68 -11.17
N VAL A 119 9.27 5.20 -11.88
CA VAL A 119 8.92 5.71 -13.22
C VAL A 119 8.47 7.18 -13.24
N PRO A 120 7.62 7.66 -12.31
CA PRO A 120 7.21 9.07 -12.33
C PRO A 120 8.40 10.02 -12.18
N TRP A 121 9.38 9.68 -11.36
CA TRP A 121 10.57 10.51 -11.13
C TRP A 121 11.50 10.53 -12.34
N THR A 122 11.72 9.37 -12.98
CA THR A 122 12.57 9.28 -14.17
C THR A 122 11.95 9.96 -15.39
N VAL A 123 10.62 9.84 -15.56
CA VAL A 123 9.90 10.52 -16.63
C VAL A 123 9.92 12.04 -16.42
N ASN A 124 9.75 12.51 -15.17
CA ASN A 124 9.82 13.93 -14.84
C ASN A 124 11.19 14.54 -15.15
N SER A 125 12.29 13.77 -15.01
CA SER A 125 13.62 14.25 -15.41
C SER A 125 13.87 14.27 -16.92
N GLU A 126 13.12 13.48 -17.70
CA GLU A 126 13.36 13.34 -19.15
C GLU A 126 12.49 14.22 -20.03
N ILE A 127 11.29 14.57 -19.57
CA ILE A 127 10.36 15.40 -20.34
C ILE A 127 10.80 16.87 -20.34
N TYR A 128 11.34 17.35 -19.22
CA TYR A 128 11.63 18.77 -19.08
C TYR A 128 13.03 19.13 -19.61
N PRO A 129 13.13 20.25 -20.36
CA PRO A 129 14.42 20.80 -20.76
C PRO A 129 15.24 21.21 -19.53
N GLU A 130 16.56 21.07 -19.62
CA GLU A 130 17.54 21.36 -18.55
C GLU A 130 17.25 22.67 -17.80
N ALA A 131 16.94 23.75 -18.54
CA ALA A 131 16.72 25.09 -17.98
C ALA A 131 15.53 25.18 -17.00
N TYR A 132 14.51 24.34 -17.17
CA TYR A 132 13.28 24.39 -16.36
C TYR A 132 13.06 23.12 -15.53
N ARG A 133 13.91 22.09 -15.69
CA ARG A 133 13.81 20.80 -15.00
C ARG A 133 13.75 20.96 -13.48
N GLY A 134 14.50 21.91 -12.92
CA GLY A 134 14.48 22.19 -11.48
C GLY A 134 13.12 22.69 -10.99
N ILE A 135 12.51 23.65 -11.69
CA ILE A 135 11.21 24.24 -11.30
C ILE A 135 10.10 23.22 -11.48
N CYS A 136 10.01 22.58 -12.65
CA CYS A 136 8.97 21.58 -12.91
C CYS A 136 9.15 20.33 -12.02
N GLY A 137 10.40 19.97 -11.70
CA GLY A 137 10.77 18.98 -10.70
C GLY A 137 10.22 19.31 -9.32
N GLY A 138 10.50 20.53 -8.84
CA GLY A 138 10.02 21.04 -7.57
C GLY A 138 8.50 21.05 -7.48
N MET A 139 7.80 21.56 -8.51
CA MET A 139 6.34 21.58 -8.56
C MET A 139 5.73 20.17 -8.44
N SER A 140 6.27 19.20 -9.20
CA SER A 140 5.83 17.79 -9.13
C SER A 140 6.04 17.20 -7.73
N ALA A 141 7.20 17.47 -7.12
CA ALA A 141 7.47 17.04 -5.75
C ALA A 141 6.51 17.69 -4.74
N THR A 142 6.21 18.97 -4.86
CA THR A 142 5.24 19.65 -3.99
C THR A 142 3.87 19.01 -4.07
N VAL A 143 3.36 18.74 -5.29
CA VAL A 143 2.07 18.05 -5.47
C VAL A 143 2.11 16.64 -4.86
N ASN A 144 3.23 15.91 -5.01
CA ASN A 144 3.41 14.59 -4.42
C ASN A 144 3.34 14.64 -2.87
N TRP A 145 4.07 15.57 -2.26
CA TRP A 145 4.11 15.69 -0.80
C TRP A 145 2.80 16.22 -0.20
N VAL A 146 2.13 17.16 -0.88
CA VAL A 146 0.79 17.62 -0.47
C VAL A 146 -0.21 16.47 -0.54
N SER A 147 -0.21 15.69 -1.62
CA SER A 147 -1.09 14.51 -1.75
C SER A 147 -0.79 13.47 -0.68
N ASN A 148 0.49 13.25 -0.35
CA ASN A 148 0.91 12.37 0.74
C ASN A 148 0.39 12.86 2.10
N LEU A 149 0.48 14.16 2.38
CA LEU A 149 -0.04 14.76 3.60
C LEU A 149 -1.56 14.59 3.73
N ILE A 150 -2.31 14.84 2.65
CA ILE A 150 -3.77 14.65 2.64
C ILE A 150 -4.11 13.18 2.93
N MET A 151 -3.43 12.25 2.27
CA MET A 151 -3.66 10.81 2.48
C MET A 151 -3.29 10.38 3.89
N SER A 152 -2.16 10.82 4.44
CA SER A 152 -1.73 10.42 5.79
C SER A 152 -2.67 10.93 6.88
N GLN A 153 -3.21 12.15 6.73
CA GLN A 153 -4.17 12.71 7.68
C GLN A 153 -5.56 12.08 7.58
N THR A 154 -6.02 11.79 6.36
CA THR A 154 -7.38 11.24 6.14
C THR A 154 -7.47 9.73 6.38
N PHE A 155 -6.37 8.99 6.24
CA PHE A 155 -6.38 7.52 6.27
C PHE A 155 -6.98 6.92 7.54
N LEU A 156 -6.50 7.31 8.73
CA LEU A 156 -7.03 6.76 10.00
C LEU A 156 -8.49 7.15 10.23
N SER A 157 -8.87 8.38 9.84
CA SER A 157 -10.25 8.86 9.96
C SER A 157 -11.20 8.06 9.07
N LEU A 158 -10.79 7.76 7.84
CA LEU A 158 -11.56 6.92 6.92
C LEU A 158 -11.60 5.46 7.36
N ALA A 159 -10.48 4.91 7.83
CA ALA A 159 -10.43 3.54 8.35
C ALA A 159 -11.39 3.36 9.54
N GLY A 160 -11.40 4.30 10.50
CA GLY A 160 -12.32 4.26 11.62
C GLY A 160 -13.79 4.51 11.25
N ALA A 161 -14.06 5.26 10.17
CA ALA A 161 -15.43 5.48 9.70
C ALA A 161 -16.03 4.27 8.96
N VAL A 162 -15.18 3.46 8.30
CA VAL A 162 -15.59 2.29 7.52
C VAL A 162 -15.72 1.02 8.39
N GLY A 163 -15.08 0.99 9.56
CA GLY A 163 -15.23 -0.07 10.58
C GLY A 163 -13.94 -0.79 10.90
#